data_AF-A0A356F9P6-F1
#
_entry.id   AF-A0A356F9P6-F1
#
_cell.length_a   1.000
_cell.length_b   1.000
_cell.length_c   1.000
_cell.angle_alpha   90.00
_cell.angle_beta   90.00
_cell.angle_gamma   90.00
#
_symmetry.space_group_name_H-M   'P 1'
#
loop_
_entity.id
_entity.type
_entity.pdbx_description
1 polymer ?
#
loop_
_entity_poly.entity_id
_entity_poly.type
_entity_poly.pdbx_seq_one_letter_code
_entity_poly.pdbx_strand_id
1 'polypeptide(L)' 'SDKSPVYLRADQEEDRWLAPADAEVDSSGKLVGDMALARRNGEFKLISVNDVEFIDVSPRQMVGVSASLIPFL' A
#
# COMPACT_ATOMS: atom_id res chain seq x y z
N SER A 1 0.45 20.13 -1.75
CA SER A 1 0.07 18.90 -1.04
C SER A 1 1.31 18.17 -0.62
N ASP A 2 1.69 18.34 0.65
CA ASP A 2 2.86 17.70 1.24
C ASP A 2 2.42 16.28 1.67
N LYS A 3 2.54 15.29 0.77
CA LYS A 3 2.30 13.86 1.10
C LYS A 3 3.57 13.33 1.76
N SER A 4 3.80 13.74 3.00
CA SER A 4 4.94 13.27 3.78
C SER A 4 4.72 11.80 4.15
N PRO A 5 5.67 10.89 3.84
CA PRO A 5 5.52 9.48 4.19
C PRO A 5 5.45 9.32 5.71
N VAL A 6 4.42 8.60 6.17
CA VAL A 6 4.25 8.27 7.59
C VAL A 6 4.92 6.93 7.85
N TYR A 7 5.90 6.92 8.74
CA TYR A 7 6.52 5.68 9.21
C TYR A 7 5.60 5.02 10.22
N LEU A 8 4.98 3.91 9.81
CA LEU A 8 4.22 3.04 10.70
C LEU A 8 5.15 1.97 11.28
N ARG A 9 4.98 1.67 12.56
CA ARG A 9 5.62 0.49 13.17
C ARG A 9 4.80 -0.76 12.83
N ALA A 10 5.42 -1.94 12.90
CA ALA A 10 4.79 -3.21 12.55
C ALA A 10 3.46 -3.46 13.32
N ASP A 11 3.40 -3.09 14.60
CA ASP A 11 2.19 -3.16 15.44
C ASP A 11 1.06 -2.24 14.96
N GLN A 12 1.40 -1.12 14.33
CA GLN A 12 0.43 -0.17 13.78
C GLN A 12 -0.01 -0.53 12.36
N GLU A 13 0.79 -1.30 11.63
CA GLU A 13 0.48 -1.80 10.28
C GLU A 13 -0.46 -3.01 10.33
N GLU A 14 -0.28 -3.93 11.30
CA GLU A 14 -1.06 -5.17 11.41
C GLU A 14 -2.58 -4.96 11.44
N ASP A 15 -3.06 -3.93 12.15
CA ASP A 15 -4.49 -3.68 12.31
C ASP A 15 -5.13 -2.80 11.24
N ARG A 16 -4.38 -2.43 10.20
CA ARG A 16 -4.83 -1.49 9.18
C ARG A 16 -4.94 -2.12 7.80
N TRP A 17 -5.84 -1.56 7.01
CA TRP A 17 -5.97 -1.91 5.60
C TRP A 17 -5.01 -1.08 4.75
N LEU A 18 -4.04 -1.77 4.14
CA LEU A 18 -3.06 -1.15 3.24
C LEU A 18 -3.38 -1.53 1.80
N ALA A 19 -3.63 -0.53 0.96
CA ALA A 19 -3.67 -0.74 -0.48
C ALA A 19 -2.24 -0.86 -1.03
N PRO A 20 -2.01 -1.78 -1.97
CA PRO A 20 -0.73 -1.94 -2.63
C PRO A 20 -0.39 -0.72 -3.51
N ALA A 21 0.89 -0.54 -3.79
CA ALA A 21 1.39 0.59 -4.58
C ALA A 21 0.98 0.54 -6.06
N ASP A 22 0.47 -0.59 -6.54
CA ASP A 22 -0.06 -0.78 -7.89
C ASP A 22 -1.56 -0.45 -8.01
N ALA A 23 -2.22 -0.10 -6.90
CA ALA A 23 -3.63 0.24 -6.92
C ALA A 23 -3.90 1.48 -7.79
N GLU A 24 -4.89 1.39 -8.68
CA GLU A 24 -5.25 2.51 -9.56
C GLU A 24 -5.74 3.70 -8.74
N VAL A 25 -5.10 4.85 -8.92
CA VAL A 25 -5.47 6.12 -8.31
C VAL A 25 -5.85 7.15 -9.36
N ASP A 26 -6.84 7.98 -9.06
CA ASP A 26 -7.30 9.10 -9.87
C ASP A 26 -6.29 10.27 -9.85
N SER A 27 -6.55 11.30 -10.66
CA SER A 27 -5.71 12.51 -10.71
C SER A 27 -5.67 13.31 -9.41
N SER A 28 -6.59 13.02 -8.47
CA SER A 28 -6.62 13.60 -7.12
C SER A 28 -5.85 12.75 -6.11
N GLY A 29 -5.36 11.59 -6.51
CA GLY A 29 -4.66 10.62 -5.68
C GLY A 29 -5.59 9.80 -4.76
N LYS A 30 -6.85 9.61 -5.16
CA LYS A 30 -7.81 8.68 -4.53
C LYS A 30 -7.87 7.39 -5.33
N LEU A 31 -8.18 6.27 -4.67
CA LEU A 31 -8.37 4.99 -5.36
C LEU A 31 -9.54 5.06 -6.34
N VAL A 32 -9.36 4.48 -7.53
CA VAL A 32 -10.38 4.42 -8.58
C VAL A 32 -11.34 3.26 -8.30
N GLY A 33 -12.65 3.51 -8.40
CA GLY A 33 -13.71 2.51 -8.20
C GLY A 33 -14.32 2.51 -6.79
N ASP A 34 -15.22 1.57 -6.53
CA ASP A 34 -15.91 1.42 -5.24
C ASP A 34 -15.18 0.48 -4.28
N MET A 35 -14.37 -0.44 -4.85
CA MET A 35 -13.65 -1.49 -4.14
C MET A 35 -12.17 -1.46 -4.53
N ALA A 36 -11.28 -1.61 -3.55
CA ALA A 36 -9.85 -1.77 -3.77
C ALA A 36 -9.33 -3.04 -3.11
N LEU A 37 -8.31 -3.64 -3.73
CA LEU A 37 -7.57 -4.73 -3.12
C LEU A 37 -6.70 -4.15 -2.00
N ALA A 38 -6.90 -4.60 -0.77
CA ALA A 38 -6.09 -4.19 0.37
C ALA A 38 -5.56 -5.42 1.12
N ARG A 39 -4.39 -5.28 1.72
CA ARG A 39 -3.79 -6.28 2.60
C ARG A 39 -3.98 -5.89 4.06
N ARG A 40 -4.28 -6.87 4.91
CA ARG A 40 -4.26 -6.76 6.36
C ARG A 40 -3.72 -8.08 6.93
N ASN A 41 -2.74 -8.02 7.83
CA ASN A 41 -2.12 -9.21 8.43
C ASN A 41 -1.66 -10.28 7.40
N GLY A 42 -1.23 -9.86 6.21
CA GLY A 42 -0.78 -10.77 5.14
C GLY A 42 -1.91 -11.40 4.30
N GLU A 43 -3.18 -11.13 4.61
CA GLU A 43 -4.33 -11.55 3.81
C GLU A 43 -4.76 -10.42 2.87
N PHE A 44 -4.98 -10.73 1.59
CA PHE A 44 -5.50 -9.80 0.61
C PHE A 44 -7.02 -9.92 0.50
N LYS A 45 -7.72 -8.80 0.59
CA LYS A 45 -9.18 -8.74 0.49
C LYS A 45 -9.61 -7.52 -0.33
N LEU A 46 -10.67 -7.70 -1.12
CA LEU A 46 -11.39 -6.59 -1.73
C LEU A 46 -12.25 -5.92 -0.65
N ILE A 47 -11.94 -4.67 -0.34
CA ILE A 47 -12.68 -3.83 0.62
C ILE A 47 -13.14 -2.55 -0.07
N SER A 48 -14.02 -1.77 0.55
CA SER A 48 -14.38 -0.48 -0.01
C SER A 48 -13.17 0.45 -0.04
N VAL A 49 -13.06 1.29 -1.07
CA VAL A 49 -12.01 2.34 -1.13
C VAL A 49 -12.03 3.27 0.08
N ASN A 50 -13.18 3.40 0.76
CA ASN A 50 -13.33 4.19 1.98
C ASN A 50 -12.74 3.52 3.23
N ASP A 51 -12.59 2.19 3.20
CA ASP A 51 -12.01 1.40 4.30
C ASP A 51 -10.48 1.31 4.20
N VAL A 52 -9.88 1.76 3.09
CA VAL A 52 -8.43 1.81 2.92
C VAL A 52 -7.85 2.98 3.71
N GLU A 53 -6.98 2.69 4.66
CA GLU A 53 -6.36 3.71 5.52
C GLU A 53 -5.01 4.21 4.96
N PHE A 54 -4.26 3.33 4.28
CA PHE A 54 -2.91 3.63 3.80
C PHE A 54 -2.68 3.04 2.40
N ILE A 55 -1.79 3.67 1.63
CA ILE A 55 -1.28 3.15 0.34
C ILE A 55 0.23 2.96 0.51
N ASP A 56 0.74 1.81 0.08
CA ASP A 56 2.18 1.53 0.07
C ASP A 56 2.92 2.54 -0.83
N VAL A 57 4.00 3.13 -0.32
CA VAL A 57 4.77 4.17 -1.05
C VAL A 57 5.56 3.56 -2.21
N SER A 58 5.92 2.28 -2.13
CA SER A 58 6.65 1.59 -3.17
C SER A 58 6.47 0.07 -3.07
N PRO A 59 6.30 -0.65 -4.19
CA PRO A 59 6.27 -2.12 -4.20
C PRO A 59 7.64 -2.73 -3.81
N ARG A 60 8.70 -1.92 -3.75
CA ARG A 60 10.05 -2.35 -3.33
C ARG A 60 10.26 -2.25 -1.81
N GLN A 61 9.26 -1.88 -1.02
CA GLN A 61 9.42 -1.67 0.43
C GLN A 61 9.55 -3.00 1.21
N MET A 62 9.10 -4.12 0.63
CA MET A 62 9.27 -5.47 1.19
C MET A 62 10.57 -6.16 0.78
N VAL A 63 11.43 -5.48 0.01
CA VAL A 63 12.77 -5.97 -0.32
C VAL A 63 13.78 -5.12 0.43
N GLY A 64 14.31 -5.69 1.52
CA GLY A 64 15.55 -5.22 2.11
C GLY A 64 16.61 -5.02 1.02
N VAL A 65 17.49 -4.05 1.24
CA VAL A 65 18.61 -3.61 0.37
C VAL A 65 19.34 -4.74 -0.40
N SER A 66 19.27 -5.98 0.07
CA SER A 66 19.79 -7.20 -0.53
C SER A 66 19.21 -7.59 -1.91
N ALA A 67 17.94 -7.31 -2.21
CA ALA A 67 17.32 -7.76 -3.47
C ALA A 67 17.38 -6.75 -4.62
N SER A 68 17.96 -5.55 -4.39
CA SER A 68 18.13 -4.54 -5.44
C SER A 68 19.22 -4.88 -6.47
N LEU A 69 19.94 -6.00 -6.29
CA LEU A 69 21.07 -6.41 -7.13
C LEU A 69 20.72 -7.43 -8.22
N ILE A 70 19.45 -7.82 -8.37
CA ILE A 70 19.02 -8.69 -9.48
C ILE A 70 18.17 -7.84 -10.41
N PRO A 71 18.69 -7.44 -11.60
CA PRO A 71 17.85 -6.82 -12.61
C PRO A 71 16.83 -7.86 -13.10
N PHE A 72 15.61 -7.42 -13.42
CA PHE A 72 14.43 -8.20 -13.87
C PHE A 72 13.47 -8.73 -12.78
N LEU A 73 13.09 -7.88 -11.80
CA LEU A 73 11.87 -8.08 -11.01
C LEU A 73 10.97 -6.85 -11.08
#